data_AF-A0A2W7HUB4-F1
#
_entry.id   AF-A0A2W7HUB4-F1
#
_cell.length_a   1.000
_cell.length_b   1.000
_cell.length_c   1.000
_cell.angle_alpha   90.00
_cell.angle_beta   90.00
_cell.angle_gamma   90.00
#
_symmetry.space_group_name_H-M   'P 1'
#
loop_
_entity.id
_entity.type
_entity.pdbx_description
1 polymer ?
#
loop_
_entity_poly.entity_id
_entity_poly.type
_entity_poly.pdbx_seq_one_letter_code
_entity_poly.pdbx_strand_id
1 'polypeptide(L)' 'MKTVPTAQPKLYIGIDIHKLSWKVHCATDLFCGKSFSMPPEAKTLYDYVQKNFKDHQVS' A
#
# COMPACT_ATOMS: atom_id res chain seq x y z
N MET A 1 -5.96 14.71 -27.91
CA MET A 1 -6.19 13.30 -27.48
C MET A 1 -6.01 13.23 -25.98
N LYS A 2 -6.96 12.67 -25.24
CA LYS A 2 -6.77 12.35 -23.82
C LYS A 2 -6.12 10.95 -23.77
N THR A 3 -4.89 10.86 -23.31
CA THR A 3 -4.24 9.58 -23.06
C THR A 3 -4.83 8.98 -21.79
N VAL A 4 -5.54 7.86 -21.92
CA VAL A 4 -6.05 7.10 -20.77
C VAL A 4 -5.03 5.99 -20.50
N PRO A 5 -4.44 5.92 -19.30
CA PRO A 5 -3.56 4.82 -18.93
C PRO A 5 -4.36 3.50 -18.99
N THR A 6 -3.90 2.54 -19.80
CA THR A 6 -4.54 1.22 -19.93
C THR A 6 -4.21 0.28 -18.78
N ALA A 7 -3.14 0.56 -18.03
CA ALA A 7 -2.71 -0.22 -16.88
C ALA A 7 -3.18 0.45 -15.58
N GLN A 8 -3.78 -0.34 -14.68
CA GLN A 8 -4.01 0.08 -13.31
C GLN A 8 -2.71 -0.06 -12.53
N PRO A 9 -2.31 0.96 -11.74
CA PRO A 9 -1.08 0.91 -10.98
C PRO A 9 -1.14 -0.21 -9.94
N LYS A 10 -0.05 -0.97 -9.82
CA LYS A 10 0.03 -2.10 -8.88
C LYS A 10 0.56 -1.62 -7.55
N LEU A 11 -0.03 -2.10 -6.46
CA LEU A 11 0.41 -1.84 -5.09
C LEU A 11 1.03 -3.11 -4.50
N TYR A 12 2.27 -2.97 -4.04
CA TYR A 12 3.02 -3.97 -3.29
C TYR A 12 3.12 -3.53 -1.82
N ILE A 13 2.87 -4.44 -0.89
CA ILE A 13 2.87 -4.15 0.55
C ILE A 13 3.88 -5.06 1.22
N GLY A 14 4.96 -4.47 1.73
CA GLY A 14 5.91 -5.14 2.62
C GLY A 14 5.52 -4.92 4.07
N ILE A 15 5.51 -5.99 4.87
CA ILE A 15 5.24 -5.92 6.30
C ILE A 15 6.43 -6.52 7.04
N ASP A 16 7.08 -5.70 7.85
CA ASP A 16 8.11 -6.12 8.79
C ASP A 16 7.48 -6.19 10.19
N ILE A 17 7.47 -7.38 10.79
CA ILE A 17 6.87 -7.60 12.11
C ILE A 17 7.98 -7.64 13.15
N HIS A 18 7.96 -6.68 14.07
CA HIS A 18 8.90 -6.61 15.19
C HIS A 18 8.14 -6.52 16.52
N LYS A 19 8.06 -7.65 17.23
CA LYS A 19 7.31 -7.79 18.50
C LYS A 19 5.83 -7.43 18.29
N LEU A 20 5.30 -6.46 19.04
CA LEU A 20 3.90 -6.00 18.98
C LEU A 20 3.69 -4.80 18.05
N SER A 21 4.62 -4.54 17.15
CA SER A 21 4.52 -3.48 16.15
C SER A 21 4.91 -4.03 14.80
N TRP A 22 4.23 -3.58 13.76
CA TRP A 22 4.68 -3.82 12.38
C TRP A 22 5.04 -2.50 11.70
N LYS A 23 6.05 -2.57 10.84
CA LYS A 23 6.41 -1.49 9.93
C LYS A 23 5.93 -1.89 8.54
N VAL A 24 5.04 -1.08 7.99
CA VAL A 24 4.46 -1.30 6.68
C VAL A 24 5.19 -0.42 5.67
N HIS A 25 5.51 -0.98 4.51
CA HIS A 25 6.05 -0.27 3.36
C HIS A 25 5.14 -0.51 2.16
N CYS A 26 4.53 0.56 1.66
CA CYS A 26 3.71 0.53 0.45
C CYS A 26 4.55 1.04 -0.72
N ALA A 27 4.68 0.25 -1.78
CA ALA A 27 5.32 0.64 -3.02
C ALA A 27 4.39 0.38 -4.19
N THR A 28 4.44 1.23 -5.20
CA THR A 28 3.73 1.04 -6.45
C THR A 28 4.71 0.74 -7.57
N ASP A 29 4.21 0.30 -8.72
CA ASP A 29 5.01 0.17 -9.95
C ASP A 29 5.57 1.51 -10.45
N LEU A 30 5.01 2.64 -10.01
CA LEU A 30 5.42 3.99 -10.41
C LEU A 30 6.31 4.69 -9.38
N PHE A 31 6.09 4.44 -8.08
CA PHE A 31 6.77 5.13 -6.97
C PHE A 31 6.93 4.23 -5.75
N CYS A 32 8.08 4.33 -5.07
CA CYS A 32 8.26 3.76 -3.73
C CYS A 32 7.71 4.73 -2.67
N GLY A 33 6.74 4.27 -1.88
CA GLY A 33 6.19 5.04 -0.77
C GLY A 33 7.13 5.06 0.44
N LYS A 34 6.73 5.77 1.49
CA LYS A 34 7.45 5.79 2.76
C LYS A 34 6.98 4.65 3.65
N SER A 35 7.91 4.06 4.41
CA SER A 35 7.54 3.13 5.47
C SER A 35 6.98 3.86 6.67
N PHE A 36 6.02 3.24 7.35
CA PHE A 36 5.43 3.76 8.58
C PHE A 36 5.08 2.62 9.54
N SER A 37 5.01 2.94 10.83
CA SER A 37 4.65 1.97 11.86
C SER A 37 3.17 2.10 12.20
N MET A 38 2.52 0.97 12.48
CA MET A 38 1.14 0.93 12.99
C MET A 38 0.97 -0.25 13.98
N PRO A 39 -0.12 -0.30 14.75
CA PRO A 39 -0.48 -1.50 15.51
C PRO A 39 -0.73 -2.69 14.56
N PRO A 40 -0.36 -3.93 14.94
CA PRO A 40 -0.47 -5.14 14.10
C PRO A 40 -1.93 -5.60 13.94
N GLU A 41 -2.78 -4.75 13.38
CA GLU A 41 -4.21 -4.97 13.17
C GLU A 41 -4.55 -4.92 11.68
N ALA A 42 -4.97 -6.07 11.14
CA ALA A 42 -5.27 -6.25 9.72
C ALA A 42 -6.32 -5.26 9.19
N LYS A 43 -7.36 -4.95 9.98
CA LYS A 43 -8.41 -4.01 9.60
C LYS A 43 -7.86 -2.60 9.42
N THR A 44 -7.00 -2.16 10.34
CA THR A 44 -6.35 -0.84 10.25
C THR A 44 -5.50 -0.72 8.98
N LEU A 45 -4.77 -1.78 8.60
CA LEU A 45 -4.03 -1.81 7.34
C LEU A 45 -4.96 -1.79 6.12
N TYR A 46 -6.02 -2.59 6.13
CA TYR A 46 -7.01 -2.61 5.05
C TYR A 46 -7.66 -1.24 4.82
N ASP A 47 -8.13 -0.59 5.89
CA ASP A 47 -8.76 0.72 5.81
C ASP A 47 -7.78 1.79 5.31
N TYR A 48 -6.50 1.70 5.72
CA TYR A 48 -5.44 2.55 5.19
C TYR A 48 -5.24 2.35 3.68
N VAL A 49 -5.17 1.10 3.22
CA VAL A 49 -4.98 0.78 1.79
C VAL A 49 -6.18 1.28 0.98
N GLN A 50 -7.41 1.01 1.44
CA GLN A 50 -8.64 1.47 0.81
C GLN A 50 -8.78 3.00 0.81
N LYS A 51 -8.19 3.71 1.77
CA LYS A 51 -8.24 5.18 1.80
C LYS A 51 -7.23 5.81 0.83
N ASN A 52 -6.02 5.26 0.74
CA ASN A 52 -4.90 5.90 0.04
C ASN A 52 -4.63 5.34 -1.36
N PHE A 53 -5.08 4.12 -1.65
CA PHE A 53 -4.75 3.39 -2.88
C PHE A 53 -6.00 2.79 -3.56
N LYS A 54 -7.11 3.54 -3.58
CA LYS A 54 -8.42 3.08 -4.10
C LYS A 54 -8.35 2.47 -5.50
N ASP A 55 -7.57 3.08 -6.38
CA ASP A 55 -7.47 2.69 -7.79
C ASP A 55 -6.28 1.78 -8.08
N HIS A 56 -5.61 1.25 -7.05
CA HIS A 56 -4.46 0.39 -7.21
C HIS A 56 -4.84 -1.07 -6.98
N GLN A 57 -4.32 -1.94 -7.84
CA GLN A 57 -4.45 -3.39 -7.68
C GLN A 57 -3.41 -3.89 -6.67
N VAL A 58 -3.84 -4.48 -5.56
CA VAL A 58 -2.94 -5.16 -4.60
C VAL A 58 -2.44 -6.47 -5.23
N SER A 59 -1.13 -6.71 -5.20
CA SER A 59 -0.48 -7.88 -5.82
C SER A 59 0.44 -8.65 -4.88
#